data_AF-A0A2E9YMJ6-F1
#
_entry.id   AF-A0A2E9YMJ6-F1
#
_cell.length_a   1.000
_cell.length_b   1.000
_cell.length_c   1.000
_cell.angle_alpha   90.00
_cell.angle_beta   90.00
_cell.angle_gamma   90.00
#
_symmetry.space_group_name_H-M   'P 1'
#
loop_
_entity.id
_entity.type
_entity.pdbx_description
1 polymer ?
#
loop_
_entity_poly.entity_id
_entity_poly.type
_entity_poly.pdbx_seq_one_letter_code
_entity_poly.pdbx_strand_id
1 'polypeptide(L)'
;MNTTSKIIFGCFIFIAFVFAWPSSVKQISADQNAQSDHRIVILGLDSNSVVSKESHMEMVDSIIGIMSTIKQGDDFYLMPMDSPGNYIGPYRAGESDFVEFPRKVRDIISNSENNSSLRVAVDETLGESYGLLDIESAPPGSGLYLISTNEYPNHEDYVGHRLDPLAGLFYERGWHISAFSLSGIPASNLEVSTNLAATTEGNIFQLQDIGGLKLFTDYLLTTDNRGKLISAGEKKLTFSNLLISDIGVLPGTEYVMALFFRESNAGSFRLKNPDGLEASTGDRSSSSVLETPNAVIWIINDPTPGNWNVDVTGISGLVSSWYLASNKYGLNFQMPEVVPTDEAATISAFITEAQSISVMGEDASISADVVTPGNTSITYALEDQGVDGDLKSGDGYYS
;
A
#
# COMPACT_ATOMS: atom_id res chain seq x y z
N MET A 1 37.59 -16.20 79.96
CA MET A 1 38.90 -15.72 79.48
C MET A 1 39.18 -16.37 78.12
N ASN A 2 39.41 -15.55 77.10
CA ASN A 2 40.12 -15.80 75.83
C ASN A 2 39.59 -16.87 74.84
N THR A 3 39.56 -16.71 73.52
CA THR A 3 39.68 -15.59 72.55
C THR A 3 39.43 -16.21 71.16
N THR A 4 38.60 -15.56 70.34
CA THR A 4 38.72 -15.28 68.90
C THR A 4 39.68 -16.10 68.00
N SER A 5 39.21 -16.58 66.83
CA SER A 5 39.58 -16.06 65.49
C SER A 5 39.46 -17.05 64.29
N LYS A 6 38.69 -16.61 63.27
CA LYS A 6 38.80 -16.80 61.79
C LYS A 6 38.58 -18.21 61.17
N ILE A 7 37.48 -18.41 60.43
CA ILE A 7 37.25 -18.18 58.97
C ILE A 7 38.10 -19.09 58.07
N ILE A 8 37.45 -19.95 57.27
CA ILE A 8 37.64 -20.07 55.80
C ILE A 8 36.40 -20.74 55.18
N PHE A 9 35.97 -20.12 54.08
CA PHE A 9 34.90 -20.43 53.13
C PHE A 9 35.13 -21.73 52.35
N GLY A 10 34.06 -22.38 51.88
CA GLY A 10 34.16 -23.53 50.97
C GLY A 10 32.83 -24.01 50.39
N CYS A 11 32.29 -23.23 49.44
CA CYS A 11 31.43 -23.63 48.30
C CYS A 11 30.22 -24.56 48.54
N PHE A 12 29.06 -23.98 48.82
CA PHE A 12 27.79 -24.51 48.28
C PHE A 12 27.47 -23.79 46.97
N ILE A 13 27.64 -24.48 45.85
CA ILE A 13 27.09 -24.08 44.56
C ILE A 13 25.59 -24.34 44.63
N PHE A 14 24.80 -23.28 44.79
CA PHE A 14 23.36 -23.30 44.56
C PHE A 14 23.17 -22.94 43.08
N ILE A 15 22.97 -23.95 42.22
CA ILE A 15 22.55 -23.72 40.85
C ILE A 15 21.09 -23.29 40.92
N ALA A 16 20.85 -21.98 40.91
CA ALA A 16 19.55 -21.43 40.57
C ALA A 16 19.36 -21.67 39.06
N PHE A 17 18.61 -22.70 38.70
CA PHE A 17 18.04 -22.82 37.36
C PHE A 17 16.97 -21.73 37.23
N VAL A 18 17.37 -20.56 36.73
CA VAL A 18 16.42 -19.60 36.17
C VAL A 18 15.97 -20.23 34.85
N PHE A 19 14.80 -20.86 34.86
CA PHE A 19 14.09 -21.19 33.62
C PHE A 19 13.68 -19.87 32.98
N ALA A 20 14.57 -19.28 32.16
CA ALA A 20 14.20 -18.25 31.22
C ALA A 20 13.32 -18.93 30.16
N TRP A 21 12.00 -18.85 30.33
CA TRP A 21 11.09 -19.21 29.26
C TRP A 21 11.32 -18.23 28.12
N PRO A 22 11.50 -18.68 26.87
CA PRO A 22 11.56 -17.77 25.74
C PRO A 22 10.18 -17.12 25.60
N SER A 23 10.03 -15.90 26.10
CA SER A 23 8.92 -15.04 25.73
C SER A 23 9.18 -14.57 24.30
N SER A 24 8.47 -15.17 23.36
CA SER A 24 8.52 -14.78 21.95
C SER A 24 7.81 -13.43 21.82
N VAL A 25 8.56 -12.35 21.62
CA VAL A 25 7.98 -11.07 21.22
C VAL A 25 7.46 -11.26 19.80
N LYS A 26 6.15 -11.48 19.64
CA LYS A 26 5.51 -11.31 18.33
C LYS A 26 5.43 -9.81 18.08
N GLN A 27 6.48 -9.30 17.46
CA GLN A 27 6.47 -7.94 16.93
C GLN A 27 5.43 -7.90 15.79
N ILE A 28 4.24 -7.43 16.10
CA ILE A 28 3.29 -6.98 15.07
C ILE A 28 3.72 -5.56 14.74
N SER A 29 4.80 -5.44 13.98
CA SER A 29 5.19 -4.16 13.41
C SER A 29 4.26 -3.85 12.24
N ALA A 30 3.47 -2.80 12.35
CA ALA A 30 3.37 -1.90 11.21
C ALA A 30 4.75 -1.25 11.10
N ASP A 31 5.41 -1.49 9.98
CA ASP A 31 6.64 -0.81 9.61
C ASP A 31 7.93 -1.19 10.38
N GLN A 32 8.72 -2.07 9.77
CA GLN A 32 10.17 -2.06 9.87
C GLN A 32 10.78 -2.79 8.66
N ASN A 33 11.39 -2.02 7.76
CA ASN A 33 12.63 -2.37 7.06
C ASN A 33 12.76 -3.83 6.57
N ALA A 34 11.98 -4.21 5.56
CA ALA A 34 12.52 -5.12 4.57
C ALA A 34 13.51 -4.31 3.75
N GLN A 35 14.79 -4.64 3.85
CA GLN A 35 15.84 -4.23 2.94
C GLN A 35 15.27 -4.26 1.51
N SER A 36 15.02 -3.09 0.92
CA SER A 36 14.19 -2.98 -0.28
C SER A 36 14.96 -3.54 -1.47
N ASP A 37 14.76 -4.81 -1.78
CA ASP A 37 14.88 -5.20 -3.18
C ASP A 37 13.77 -4.41 -3.89
N HIS A 38 14.17 -3.36 -4.61
CA HIS A 38 13.25 -2.51 -5.35
C HIS A 38 12.49 -3.39 -6.33
N ARG A 39 11.17 -3.43 -6.22
CA ARG A 39 10.38 -4.26 -7.12
C ARG A 39 10.39 -3.62 -8.50
N ILE A 40 10.29 -4.45 -9.52
CA ILE A 40 10.22 -4.01 -10.90
C ILE A 40 8.76 -4.01 -11.35
N VAL A 41 8.31 -2.85 -11.82
CA VAL A 41 6.98 -2.63 -12.35
C VAL A 41 7.09 -2.39 -13.85
N ILE A 42 6.58 -3.33 -14.64
CA ILE A 42 6.52 -3.19 -16.10
C ILE A 42 5.09 -2.81 -16.49
N LEU A 43 4.93 -1.69 -17.19
CA LEU A 43 3.69 -1.31 -17.85
C LEU A 43 3.72 -1.77 -19.31
N GLY A 44 3.06 -2.90 -19.59
CA GLY A 44 2.83 -3.39 -20.95
C GLY A 44 1.69 -2.62 -21.59
N LEU A 45 2.02 -1.70 -22.50
CA LEU A 45 1.05 -0.74 -23.06
C LEU A 45 0.86 -0.91 -24.57
N ASP A 46 -0.35 -1.24 -24.98
CA ASP A 46 -0.78 -1.15 -26.38
C ASP A 46 -1.21 0.29 -26.70
N SER A 47 -0.21 1.10 -27.06
CA SER A 47 -0.35 2.54 -27.33
C SER A 47 -1.35 2.83 -28.47
N ASN A 48 -1.35 2.01 -29.53
CA ASN A 48 -2.23 2.14 -30.69
C ASN A 48 -3.72 1.99 -30.34
N SER A 49 -4.04 1.24 -29.28
CA SER A 49 -5.41 1.10 -28.79
C SER A 49 -5.79 2.21 -27.80
N VAL A 50 -4.87 2.59 -26.91
CA VAL A 50 -5.11 3.59 -25.86
C VAL A 50 -5.26 5.00 -26.42
N VAL A 51 -4.53 5.34 -27.49
CA VAL A 51 -4.66 6.66 -28.15
C VAL A 51 -6.05 6.89 -28.76
N SER A 52 -6.86 5.84 -28.92
CA SER A 52 -8.19 5.93 -29.55
C SER A 52 -9.20 6.77 -28.75
N LYS A 53 -9.00 6.94 -27.44
CA LYS A 53 -9.87 7.76 -26.57
C LYS A 53 -9.06 8.54 -25.55
N GLU A 54 -9.36 9.83 -25.41
CA GLU A 54 -8.76 10.72 -24.41
C GLU A 54 -8.89 10.16 -22.98
N SER A 55 -10.08 9.69 -22.60
CA SER A 55 -10.33 9.06 -21.30
C SER A 55 -9.44 7.83 -21.01
N HIS A 56 -8.92 7.14 -22.02
CA HIS A 56 -7.99 6.02 -21.82
C HIS A 56 -6.60 6.53 -21.47
N MET A 57 -6.14 7.60 -22.15
CA MET A 57 -4.87 8.26 -21.84
C MET A 57 -4.89 8.88 -20.44
N GLU A 58 -5.99 9.56 -20.09
CA GLU A 58 -6.22 10.13 -18.76
C GLU A 58 -6.16 9.06 -17.65
N MET A 59 -6.72 7.88 -17.93
CA MET A 59 -6.67 6.75 -17.01
C MET A 59 -5.24 6.22 -16.84
N VAL A 60 -4.47 6.09 -17.92
CA VAL A 60 -3.06 5.67 -17.84
C VAL A 60 -2.22 6.64 -17.01
N ASP A 61 -2.39 7.95 -17.24
CA ASP A 61 -1.73 8.99 -16.44
C ASP A 61 -2.09 8.86 -14.95
N SER A 62 -3.35 8.59 -14.65
CA SER A 62 -3.84 8.43 -13.27
C SER A 62 -3.31 7.15 -12.60
N ILE A 63 -3.22 6.03 -13.33
CA ILE A 63 -2.61 4.78 -12.86
C ILE A 63 -1.14 5.02 -12.49
N ILE A 64 -0.37 5.63 -13.39
CA ILE A 64 1.05 5.90 -13.16
C ILE A 64 1.22 6.79 -11.94
N GLY A 65 0.41 7.84 -11.80
CA GLY A 65 0.47 8.74 -10.66
C GLY A 65 0.16 8.05 -9.31
N ILE A 66 -0.87 7.19 -9.28
CA ILE A 66 -1.20 6.40 -8.09
C ILE A 66 -0.05 5.44 -7.74
N MET A 67 0.45 4.69 -8.73
CA MET A 67 1.53 3.73 -8.52
C MET A 67 2.80 4.41 -8.03
N SER A 68 3.25 5.47 -8.68
CA SER A 68 4.49 6.16 -8.30
C SER A 68 4.41 6.83 -6.93
N THR A 69 3.21 7.23 -6.51
CA THR A 69 3.00 7.81 -5.18
C THR A 69 3.05 6.75 -4.08
N ILE A 70 2.48 5.57 -4.33
CA ILE A 70 2.36 4.51 -3.32
C ILE A 70 3.61 3.63 -3.25
N LYS A 71 4.16 3.26 -4.41
CA LYS A 71 5.30 2.37 -4.60
C LYS A 71 6.62 3.13 -4.69
N GLN A 72 6.86 4.04 -3.74
CA GLN A 72 8.12 4.76 -3.64
C GLN A 72 9.30 3.78 -3.56
N GLY A 73 10.36 4.03 -4.34
CA GLY A 73 11.54 3.17 -4.42
C GLY A 73 11.47 2.04 -5.45
N ASP A 74 10.29 1.67 -5.98
CA ASP A 74 10.17 0.66 -7.05
C ASP A 74 10.68 1.22 -8.40
N ASP A 75 11.19 0.32 -9.26
CA ASP A 75 11.70 0.66 -10.59
C ASP A 75 10.64 0.43 -11.67
N PHE A 76 10.34 1.48 -12.44
CA PHE A 76 9.30 1.47 -13.47
C PHE A 76 9.89 1.36 -14.87
N TYR A 77 9.27 0.49 -15.66
CA TYR A 77 9.53 0.32 -17.07
C TYR A 77 8.22 0.47 -17.85
N LEU A 78 8.30 1.04 -19.05
CA LEU A 78 7.22 1.00 -20.02
C LEU A 78 7.66 0.12 -21.19
N MET A 79 6.82 -0.85 -21.52
CA MET A 79 7.01 -1.80 -22.61
C MET A 79 5.88 -1.63 -23.64
N PRO A 80 6.14 -0.98 -24.79
CA PRO A 80 5.16 -0.90 -25.87
C PRO A 80 4.84 -2.31 -26.39
N MET A 81 3.57 -2.71 -26.39
CA MET A 81 3.18 -4.09 -26.76
C MET A 81 3.30 -4.37 -28.26
N ASP A 82 3.40 -3.34 -29.09
CA ASP A 82 3.67 -3.42 -30.53
C ASP A 82 5.16 -3.59 -30.84
N SER A 83 6.04 -3.28 -29.88
CA SER A 83 7.48 -3.49 -29.98
C SER A 83 8.12 -3.79 -28.60
N PRO A 84 7.82 -4.95 -27.98
CA PRO A 84 8.16 -5.19 -26.58
C PRO A 84 9.66 -5.12 -26.25
N GLY A 85 10.54 -5.38 -27.21
CA GLY A 85 12.00 -5.23 -27.05
C GLY A 85 12.50 -3.78 -26.98
N ASN A 86 11.65 -2.78 -27.25
CA ASN A 86 11.99 -1.34 -27.20
C ASN A 86 11.44 -0.66 -25.94
N TYR A 87 11.63 -1.30 -24.78
CA TYR A 87 11.17 -0.74 -23.51
C TYR A 87 12.00 0.49 -23.08
N ILE A 88 11.41 1.32 -22.20
CA ILE A 88 12.09 2.45 -21.56
C ILE A 88 12.13 2.25 -20.03
N GLY A 89 13.24 2.59 -19.41
CA GLY A 89 13.47 2.44 -17.97
C GLY A 89 14.92 2.02 -17.66
N PRO A 90 15.26 1.81 -16.38
CA PRO A 90 14.40 2.02 -15.21
C PRO A 90 14.16 3.51 -14.90
N TYR A 91 13.00 3.79 -14.31
CA TYR A 91 12.70 5.05 -13.63
C TYR A 91 12.27 4.74 -12.21
N ARG A 92 13.02 5.22 -11.21
CA ARG A 92 12.73 4.91 -9.82
C ARG A 92 11.71 5.88 -9.23
N ALA A 93 10.60 5.37 -8.72
CA ALA A 93 9.60 6.22 -8.07
C ALA A 93 10.20 6.94 -6.85
N GLY A 94 9.98 8.25 -6.76
CA GLY A 94 10.54 9.10 -5.70
C GLY A 94 11.83 9.82 -6.08
N GLU A 95 12.53 9.36 -7.11
CA GLU A 95 13.72 10.03 -7.62
C GLU A 95 13.36 11.21 -8.53
N SER A 96 14.27 12.19 -8.59
CA SER A 96 14.03 13.46 -9.29
C SER A 96 13.78 13.31 -10.80
N ASP A 97 14.30 12.24 -11.42
CA ASP A 97 14.16 11.95 -12.84
C ASP A 97 12.87 11.20 -13.19
N PHE A 98 12.13 10.70 -12.19
CA PHE A 98 10.85 10.02 -12.40
C PHE A 98 9.81 10.92 -13.11
N VAL A 99 9.92 12.24 -12.96
CA VAL A 99 9.06 13.22 -13.66
C VAL A 99 9.07 13.04 -15.18
N GLU A 100 10.15 12.48 -15.74
CA GLU A 100 10.27 12.19 -17.17
C GLU A 100 9.46 10.95 -17.60
N PHE A 101 9.20 10.00 -16.70
CA PHE A 101 8.54 8.75 -17.04
C PHE A 101 7.10 8.95 -17.54
N PRO A 102 6.18 9.63 -16.80
CA PRO A 102 4.84 9.93 -17.31
C PRO A 102 4.88 10.74 -18.61
N ARG A 103 5.85 11.66 -18.75
CA ARG A 103 6.02 12.47 -19.96
C ARG A 103 6.34 11.59 -21.17
N LYS A 104 7.27 10.65 -21.03
CA LYS A 104 7.63 9.70 -22.08
C LYS A 104 6.50 8.75 -22.43
N VAL A 105 5.75 8.25 -21.44
CA VAL A 105 4.58 7.41 -21.68
C VAL A 105 3.55 8.18 -22.52
N ARG A 106 3.25 9.42 -22.15
CA ARG A 106 2.34 10.28 -22.90
C ARG A 106 2.84 10.57 -24.31
N ASP A 107 4.13 10.83 -24.49
CA ASP A 107 4.74 11.04 -25.81
C ASP A 107 4.57 9.79 -26.69
N ILE A 108 4.79 8.58 -26.14
CA ILE A 108 4.62 7.32 -26.88
C ILE A 108 3.17 7.13 -27.30
N ILE A 109 2.20 7.33 -26.39
CA ILE A 109 0.78 7.23 -26.72
C ILE A 109 0.40 8.26 -27.78
N SER A 110 0.79 9.52 -27.61
CA SER A 110 0.39 10.62 -28.49
C SER A 110 0.98 10.51 -29.90
N ASN A 111 2.14 9.86 -30.05
CA ASN A 111 2.79 9.62 -31.34
C ASN A 111 2.39 8.29 -31.99
N SER A 112 1.59 7.45 -31.32
CA SER A 112 1.14 6.18 -31.87
C SER A 112 0.08 6.37 -32.95
N GLU A 113 0.08 5.50 -33.96
CA GLU A 113 -0.99 5.47 -34.95
C GLU A 113 -2.22 4.81 -34.34
N ASN A 114 -3.37 5.49 -34.36
CA ASN A 114 -4.63 4.91 -33.92
C ASN A 114 -5.01 3.73 -34.83
N ASN A 115 -4.80 2.52 -34.34
CA ASN A 115 -5.10 1.29 -35.06
C ASN A 115 -5.69 0.26 -34.11
N SER A 116 -6.98 0.42 -33.83
CA SER A 116 -7.73 -0.48 -32.95
C SER A 116 -8.03 -1.87 -33.53
N SER A 117 -7.49 -2.17 -34.73
CA SER A 117 -7.68 -3.44 -35.43
C SER A 117 -6.42 -4.32 -35.43
N LEU A 118 -5.29 -3.79 -34.94
CA LEU A 118 -4.05 -4.54 -34.85
C LEU A 118 -4.15 -5.54 -33.70
N ARG A 119 -3.94 -6.82 -34.00
CA ARG A 119 -3.88 -7.86 -32.97
C ARG A 119 -2.58 -7.71 -32.18
N VAL A 120 -2.68 -7.81 -30.86
CA VAL A 120 -1.53 -7.70 -29.97
C VAL A 120 -0.94 -9.09 -29.72
N ALA A 121 0.37 -9.25 -29.96
CA ALA A 121 1.10 -10.48 -29.64
C ALA A 121 1.50 -10.46 -28.15
N VAL A 122 0.57 -10.89 -27.30
CA VAL A 122 0.76 -10.89 -25.83
C VAL A 122 1.93 -11.80 -25.44
N ASP A 123 2.15 -12.91 -26.14
CA ASP A 123 3.26 -13.83 -25.94
C ASP A 123 4.64 -13.16 -26.07
N GLU A 124 4.81 -12.25 -27.03
CA GLU A 124 6.05 -11.49 -27.17
C GLU A 124 6.26 -10.53 -26.00
N THR A 125 5.20 -9.85 -25.56
CA THR A 125 5.23 -8.99 -24.36
C THR A 125 5.60 -9.79 -23.11
N LEU A 126 5.01 -10.97 -22.91
CA LEU A 126 5.32 -11.84 -21.78
C LEU A 126 6.76 -12.36 -21.83
N GLY A 127 7.26 -12.74 -23.01
CA GLY A 127 8.63 -13.21 -23.19
C GLY A 127 9.67 -12.13 -22.88
N GLU A 128 9.50 -10.93 -23.45
CA GLU A 128 10.42 -9.81 -23.23
C GLU A 128 10.35 -9.29 -21.79
N SER A 129 9.16 -9.23 -21.18
CA SER A 129 9.03 -8.84 -19.77
C SER A 129 9.66 -9.86 -18.83
N TYR A 130 9.51 -11.16 -19.08
CA TYR A 130 10.24 -12.19 -18.33
C TYR A 130 11.76 -12.01 -18.46
N GLY A 131 12.25 -11.81 -19.68
CA GLY A 131 13.68 -11.58 -19.94
C GLY A 131 14.22 -10.35 -19.20
N LEU A 132 13.47 -9.25 -19.21
CA LEU A 132 13.81 -8.04 -18.46
C LEU A 132 13.86 -8.29 -16.95
N LEU A 133 12.82 -8.90 -16.38
CA LEU A 133 12.77 -9.23 -14.95
C LEU A 133 13.92 -10.15 -14.52
N ASP A 134 14.29 -11.12 -15.36
CA ASP A 134 15.39 -12.04 -15.08
C ASP A 134 16.77 -11.35 -15.16
N ILE A 135 16.99 -10.50 -16.18
CA ILE A 135 18.24 -9.72 -16.32
C ILE A 135 18.45 -8.79 -15.12
N GLU A 136 17.39 -8.12 -14.68
CA GLU A 136 17.43 -7.21 -13.54
C GLU A 136 17.38 -7.92 -12.19
N SER A 137 17.31 -9.26 -12.18
CA SER A 137 17.22 -10.08 -10.96
C SER A 137 16.06 -9.64 -10.06
N ALA A 138 14.89 -9.41 -10.65
CA ALA A 138 13.74 -8.81 -9.98
C ALA A 138 13.28 -9.65 -8.77
N PRO A 139 13.01 -9.03 -7.60
CA PRO A 139 12.53 -9.75 -6.43
C PRO A 139 11.09 -10.25 -6.61
N PRO A 140 10.65 -11.22 -5.80
CA PRO A 140 9.24 -11.58 -5.68
C PRO A 140 8.37 -10.35 -5.41
N GLY A 141 7.16 -10.33 -5.99
CA GLY A 141 6.27 -9.17 -5.96
C GLY A 141 6.52 -8.14 -7.07
N SER A 142 7.54 -8.33 -7.91
CA SER A 142 7.69 -7.64 -9.19
C SER A 142 6.67 -8.17 -10.21
N GLY A 143 6.43 -7.43 -11.29
CA GLY A 143 5.50 -7.94 -12.30
C GLY A 143 5.15 -7.00 -13.44
N LEU A 144 4.25 -7.50 -14.26
CA LEU A 144 3.73 -6.88 -15.47
C LEU A 144 2.28 -6.44 -15.28
N TYR A 145 1.96 -5.23 -15.70
CA TYR A 145 0.59 -4.71 -15.84
C TYR A 145 0.27 -4.49 -17.31
N LEU A 146 -0.70 -5.24 -17.83
CA LEU A 146 -1.16 -5.14 -19.22
C LEU A 146 -2.25 -4.09 -19.39
N ILE A 147 -2.12 -3.25 -20.43
CA ILE A 147 -3.07 -2.19 -20.80
C ILE A 147 -3.30 -2.25 -22.30
N SER A 148 -4.46 -2.78 -22.72
CA SER A 148 -4.87 -2.82 -24.12
C SER A 148 -6.39 -2.84 -24.27
N THR A 149 -6.86 -2.24 -25.36
CA THR A 149 -8.25 -2.35 -25.82
C THR A 149 -8.38 -3.04 -27.19
N ASN A 150 -7.28 -3.57 -27.75
CA ASN A 150 -7.29 -4.41 -28.93
C ASN A 150 -7.43 -5.88 -28.56
N GLU A 151 -7.96 -6.70 -29.47
CA GLU A 151 -8.21 -8.12 -29.22
C GLU A 151 -6.91 -8.94 -29.06
N TYR A 152 -6.82 -9.67 -27.96
CA TYR A 152 -5.84 -10.72 -27.75
C TYR A 152 -6.24 -12.00 -28.50
N PRO A 153 -5.27 -12.74 -29.06
CA PRO A 153 -5.51 -14.11 -29.48
C PRO A 153 -5.93 -14.98 -28.28
N ASN A 154 -7.11 -15.62 -28.37
CA ASN A 154 -7.67 -16.43 -27.28
C ASN A 154 -7.99 -17.88 -27.70
N HIS A 155 -7.51 -18.32 -28.87
CA HIS A 155 -7.70 -19.72 -29.28
C HIS A 155 -6.82 -20.65 -28.43
N GLU A 156 -7.35 -21.84 -28.12
CA GLU A 156 -6.78 -22.80 -27.18
C GLU A 156 -5.29 -23.10 -27.44
N ASP A 157 -4.91 -23.32 -28.71
CA ASP A 157 -3.52 -23.57 -29.07
C ASP A 157 -2.57 -22.43 -28.68
N TYR A 158 -2.99 -21.17 -28.80
CA TYR A 158 -2.14 -20.02 -28.46
C TYR A 158 -2.03 -19.87 -26.95
N VAL A 159 -3.16 -19.95 -26.25
CA VAL A 159 -3.17 -19.82 -24.78
C VAL A 159 -2.38 -20.96 -24.16
N GLY A 160 -2.73 -22.21 -24.45
CA GLY A 160 -2.13 -23.39 -23.82
C GLY A 160 -0.67 -23.66 -24.19
N HIS A 161 -0.22 -23.32 -25.41
CA HIS A 161 1.16 -23.61 -25.83
C HIS A 161 2.10 -22.40 -25.77
N ARG A 162 1.58 -21.17 -25.64
CA ARG A 162 2.43 -19.96 -25.60
C ARG A 162 2.26 -19.17 -24.31
N LEU A 163 1.03 -18.88 -23.91
CA LEU A 163 0.79 -18.03 -22.74
C LEU A 163 0.94 -18.78 -21.42
N ASP A 164 0.30 -19.94 -21.28
CA ASP A 164 0.31 -20.71 -20.03
C ASP A 164 1.73 -21.12 -19.59
N PRO A 165 2.64 -21.57 -20.48
CA PRO A 165 4.01 -21.86 -20.09
C PRO A 165 4.76 -20.62 -19.59
N LEU A 166 4.57 -19.45 -20.22
CA LEU A 166 5.19 -18.20 -19.79
C LEU A 166 4.63 -17.75 -18.43
N ALA A 167 3.32 -17.83 -18.22
CA ALA A 167 2.69 -17.54 -16.94
C ALA A 167 3.22 -18.45 -15.82
N GLY A 168 3.45 -19.73 -16.12
CA GLY A 168 4.10 -20.66 -15.19
C GLY A 168 5.49 -20.19 -14.73
N LEU A 169 6.31 -19.65 -15.65
CA LEU A 169 7.62 -19.11 -15.31
C LEU A 169 7.54 -17.88 -14.39
N PHE A 170 6.56 -17.00 -14.60
CA PHE A 170 6.31 -15.87 -13.70
C PHE A 170 5.94 -16.35 -12.29
N TYR A 171 5.02 -17.33 -12.20
CA TYR A 171 4.58 -17.90 -10.93
C TYR A 171 5.75 -18.51 -10.14
N GLU A 172 6.62 -19.27 -10.80
CA GLU A 172 7.81 -19.88 -10.17
C GLU A 172 8.77 -18.87 -9.54
N ARG A 173 8.80 -17.63 -10.05
CA ARG A 173 9.64 -16.53 -9.54
C ARG A 173 8.92 -15.66 -8.51
N GLY A 174 7.63 -15.90 -8.25
CA GLY A 174 6.80 -15.02 -7.42
C GLY A 174 6.53 -13.67 -8.09
N TRP A 175 6.55 -13.62 -9.43
CA TRP A 175 6.19 -12.44 -10.21
C TRP A 175 4.75 -12.54 -10.70
N HIS A 176 4.06 -11.40 -10.81
CA HIS A 176 2.65 -11.37 -11.19
C HIS A 176 2.43 -10.79 -12.59
N ILE A 177 1.41 -11.28 -13.27
CA ILE A 177 0.81 -10.68 -14.47
C ILE A 177 -0.56 -10.15 -14.07
N SER A 178 -0.74 -8.84 -14.11
CA SER A 178 -2.01 -8.15 -13.84
C SER A 178 -2.46 -7.39 -15.08
N ALA A 179 -3.72 -6.97 -15.12
CA ALA A 179 -4.22 -6.16 -16.23
C ALA A 179 -5.19 -5.07 -15.78
N PHE A 180 -5.19 -3.97 -16.52
CA PHE A 180 -6.17 -2.90 -16.39
C PHE A 180 -7.23 -3.01 -17.49
N SER A 181 -8.47 -3.24 -17.08
CA SER A 181 -9.62 -3.33 -17.97
C SER A 181 -10.23 -1.94 -18.16
N LEU A 182 -9.83 -1.26 -19.24
CA LEU A 182 -10.38 0.03 -19.65
C LEU A 182 -11.80 -0.11 -20.24
N SER A 183 -12.49 1.03 -20.39
CA SER A 183 -13.84 1.06 -20.96
C SER A 183 -13.88 0.59 -22.42
N GLY A 184 -14.70 -0.43 -22.70
CA GLY A 184 -14.83 -1.03 -24.03
C GLY A 184 -13.79 -2.10 -24.36
N ILE A 185 -13.14 -2.69 -23.36
CA ILE A 185 -12.22 -3.83 -23.55
C ILE A 185 -12.95 -5.02 -24.22
N PRO A 186 -12.31 -5.70 -25.21
CA PRO A 186 -12.87 -6.90 -25.81
C PRO A 186 -13.02 -8.06 -24.83
N ALA A 187 -14.00 -8.95 -25.05
CA ALA A 187 -14.21 -10.12 -24.21
C ALA A 187 -13.00 -11.07 -24.21
N SER A 188 -12.32 -11.22 -25.35
CA SER A 188 -11.10 -12.01 -25.49
C SER A 188 -9.96 -11.49 -24.61
N ASN A 189 -9.81 -10.16 -24.47
CA ASN A 189 -8.83 -9.57 -23.56
C ASN A 189 -9.14 -9.94 -22.11
N LEU A 190 -10.39 -9.79 -21.71
CA LEU A 190 -10.80 -10.09 -20.34
C LEU A 190 -10.58 -11.58 -20.01
N GLU A 191 -10.93 -12.48 -20.94
CA GLU A 191 -10.72 -13.92 -20.81
C GLU A 191 -9.23 -14.26 -20.64
N VAL A 192 -8.39 -13.84 -21.60
CA VAL A 192 -6.94 -14.12 -21.59
C VAL A 192 -6.27 -13.51 -20.36
N SER A 193 -6.57 -12.24 -20.06
CA SER A 193 -5.98 -11.56 -18.89
C SER A 193 -6.39 -12.23 -17.59
N THR A 194 -7.65 -12.68 -17.46
CA THR A 194 -8.12 -13.39 -16.27
C THR A 194 -7.36 -14.70 -16.06
N ASN A 195 -7.10 -15.45 -17.13
CA ASN A 195 -6.31 -16.69 -17.03
C ASN A 195 -4.86 -16.41 -16.58
N LEU A 196 -4.21 -15.42 -17.21
CA LEU A 196 -2.85 -15.01 -16.85
C LEU A 196 -2.77 -14.57 -15.37
N ALA A 197 -3.68 -13.69 -14.95
CA ALA A 197 -3.75 -13.20 -13.59
C ALA A 197 -3.99 -14.32 -12.57
N ALA A 198 -4.94 -15.21 -12.83
CA ALA A 198 -5.21 -16.34 -11.95
C ALA A 198 -4.00 -17.28 -11.80
N THR A 199 -3.24 -17.48 -12.87
CA THR A 199 -2.05 -18.35 -12.89
C THR A 199 -0.89 -17.77 -12.07
N THR A 200 -0.73 -16.44 -12.06
CA THR A 200 0.42 -15.76 -11.43
C THR A 200 0.08 -15.02 -10.15
N GLU A 201 -1.06 -15.30 -9.52
CA GLU A 201 -1.58 -14.55 -8.36
C GLU A 201 -1.71 -13.03 -8.62
N GLY A 202 -1.92 -12.66 -9.89
CA GLY A 202 -2.15 -11.29 -10.33
C GLY A 202 -3.62 -10.88 -10.24
N ASN A 203 -3.94 -9.68 -10.72
CA ASN A 203 -5.25 -9.08 -10.57
C ASN A 203 -5.77 -8.42 -11.85
N ILE A 204 -7.09 -8.37 -11.99
CA ILE A 204 -7.79 -7.59 -13.02
C ILE A 204 -8.42 -6.37 -12.37
N PHE A 205 -7.90 -5.19 -12.71
CA PHE A 205 -8.41 -3.92 -12.22
C PHE A 205 -9.37 -3.33 -13.25
N GLN A 206 -10.67 -3.34 -12.95
CA GLN A 206 -11.69 -2.76 -13.83
C GLN A 206 -11.72 -1.24 -13.65
N LEU A 207 -11.32 -0.50 -14.68
CA LEU A 207 -11.19 0.97 -14.66
C LEU A 207 -12.25 1.64 -15.56
N GLN A 208 -13.49 1.17 -15.45
CA GLN A 208 -14.62 1.74 -16.19
C GLN A 208 -15.13 3.03 -15.55
N ASP A 209 -14.89 3.19 -14.24
CA ASP A 209 -15.23 4.35 -13.42
C ASP A 209 -14.15 4.60 -12.36
N ILE A 210 -14.33 5.66 -11.57
CA ILE A 210 -13.40 6.04 -10.51
C ILE A 210 -13.37 5.06 -9.32
N GLY A 211 -14.39 4.20 -9.16
CA GLY A 211 -14.40 3.15 -8.14
C GLY A 211 -13.33 2.11 -8.41
N GLY A 212 -13.03 1.84 -9.69
CA GLY A 212 -11.91 1.03 -10.13
C GLY A 212 -10.55 1.52 -9.62
N LEU A 213 -10.30 2.84 -9.72
CA LEU A 213 -9.06 3.46 -9.23
C LEU A 213 -8.94 3.34 -7.71
N LYS A 214 -10.05 3.47 -6.98
CA LYS A 214 -10.08 3.27 -5.53
C LYS A 214 -9.71 1.83 -5.17
N LEU A 215 -10.31 0.83 -5.82
CA LEU A 215 -9.99 -0.59 -5.57
C LEU A 215 -8.53 -0.91 -5.90
N PHE A 216 -8.01 -0.37 -6.99
CA PHE A 216 -6.60 -0.51 -7.33
C PHE A 216 -5.70 0.13 -6.25
N THR A 217 -6.07 1.31 -5.74
CA THR A 217 -5.31 1.96 -4.68
C THR A 217 -5.31 1.16 -3.38
N ASP A 218 -6.47 0.65 -2.95
CA ASP A 218 -6.57 -0.24 -1.79
C ASP A 218 -5.71 -1.49 -1.93
N TYR A 219 -5.66 -2.06 -3.14
CA TYR A 219 -4.79 -3.20 -3.43
C TYR A 219 -3.32 -2.86 -3.21
N LEU A 220 -2.83 -1.75 -3.76
CA LEU A 220 -1.43 -1.34 -3.59
C LEU A 220 -1.10 -1.08 -2.11
N LEU A 221 -1.98 -0.36 -1.40
CA LEU A 221 -1.79 -0.07 0.02
C LEU A 221 -1.80 -1.34 0.88
N THR A 222 -2.69 -2.28 0.60
CA THR A 222 -2.77 -3.54 1.36
C THR A 222 -1.55 -4.42 1.08
N THR A 223 -1.09 -4.49 -0.17
CA THR A 223 0.09 -5.28 -0.57
C THR A 223 1.35 -4.77 0.12
N ASP A 224 1.44 -3.47 0.34
CA ASP A 224 2.57 -2.83 1.04
C ASP A 224 2.33 -2.69 2.55
N ASN A 225 1.30 -3.36 3.09
CA ASN A 225 0.92 -3.33 4.52
C ASN A 225 0.65 -1.92 5.09
N ARG A 226 0.25 -0.97 4.23
CA ARG A 226 -0.06 0.42 4.59
C ARG A 226 -1.51 0.60 5.03
N GLY A 227 -2.33 -0.45 5.00
CA GLY A 227 -3.75 -0.41 5.36
C GLY A 227 -4.69 -0.18 4.18
N LYS A 228 -5.87 0.38 4.43
CA LYS A 228 -6.92 0.64 3.44
C LYS A 228 -7.45 2.06 3.55
N LEU A 229 -7.98 2.56 2.45
CA LEU A 229 -8.59 3.88 2.40
C LEU A 229 -9.87 3.97 3.26
N ILE A 230 -9.97 5.06 4.02
CA ILE A 230 -11.13 5.43 4.82
C ILE A 230 -11.96 6.45 4.01
N SER A 231 -13.27 6.24 3.93
CA SER A 231 -14.19 7.13 3.20
C SER A 231 -14.35 8.46 3.93
N ALA A 232 -14.14 9.57 3.23
CA ALA A 232 -14.46 10.92 3.70
C ALA A 232 -15.71 11.50 3.00
N GLY A 233 -16.01 11.06 1.77
CA GLY A 233 -17.25 11.44 1.09
C GLY A 233 -17.31 11.00 -0.37
N GLU A 234 -18.51 10.85 -0.91
CA GLU A 234 -18.71 10.56 -2.33
C GLU A 234 -19.99 11.24 -2.84
N LYS A 235 -19.90 11.88 -4.01
CA LYS A 235 -21.04 12.57 -4.61
C LYS A 235 -20.91 12.74 -6.11
N LYS A 236 -22.03 12.58 -6.82
CA LYS A 236 -22.17 13.06 -8.19
C LYS A 236 -22.46 14.56 -8.19
N LEU A 237 -21.54 15.34 -8.74
CA LEU A 237 -21.57 16.80 -8.77
C LEU A 237 -21.98 17.32 -10.16
N THR A 238 -22.56 18.51 -10.15
CA THR A 238 -22.65 19.41 -11.30
C THR A 238 -21.70 20.57 -11.09
N PHE A 239 -21.36 21.32 -12.15
CA PHE A 239 -20.40 22.43 -12.08
C PHE A 239 -20.67 23.47 -10.99
N SER A 240 -21.94 23.67 -10.58
CA SER A 240 -22.35 24.60 -9.52
C SER A 240 -22.44 23.99 -8.13
N ASN A 241 -22.12 22.70 -7.96
CA ASN A 241 -22.12 22.05 -6.66
C ASN A 241 -20.75 22.18 -5.96
N LEU A 242 -20.80 22.14 -4.63
CA LEU A 242 -19.66 22.07 -3.73
C LEU A 242 -19.79 20.75 -2.96
N LEU A 243 -18.75 19.92 -3.01
CA LEU A 243 -18.58 18.83 -2.04
C LEU A 243 -17.69 19.35 -0.92
N ILE A 244 -18.15 19.18 0.31
CA ILE A 244 -17.36 19.40 1.52
C ILE A 244 -17.16 18.03 2.17
N SER A 245 -15.92 17.65 2.43
CA SER A 245 -15.59 16.43 3.17
C SER A 245 -14.60 16.74 4.29
N ASP A 246 -14.73 16.02 5.39
CA ASP A 246 -13.88 16.18 6.57
C ASP A 246 -12.97 14.96 6.74
N ILE A 247 -11.69 15.23 7.03
CA ILE A 247 -10.66 14.24 7.32
C ILE A 247 -10.23 14.43 8.77
N GLY A 248 -10.54 13.46 9.63
CA GLY A 248 -10.16 13.48 11.03
C GLY A 248 -8.70 13.09 11.21
N VAL A 249 -7.87 14.03 11.68
CA VAL A 249 -6.45 13.81 11.99
C VAL A 249 -6.29 13.69 13.49
N LEU A 250 -5.81 12.52 13.95
CA LEU A 250 -5.62 12.24 15.36
C LEU A 250 -4.30 12.83 15.89
N PRO A 251 -4.18 13.10 17.19
CA PRO A 251 -2.89 13.39 17.80
C PRO A 251 -1.85 12.30 17.51
N GLY A 252 -0.62 12.71 17.24
CA GLY A 252 0.48 11.80 16.90
C GLY A 252 0.40 11.19 15.50
N THR A 253 -0.48 11.67 14.64
CA THR A 253 -0.45 11.29 13.22
C THR A 253 0.88 11.72 12.60
N GLU A 254 1.61 10.78 12.02
CA GLU A 254 2.90 11.00 11.35
C GLU A 254 2.67 11.53 9.93
N TYR A 255 1.74 10.93 9.20
CA TYR A 255 1.33 11.44 7.90
C TYR A 255 -0.13 11.15 7.60
N VAL A 256 -0.72 11.99 6.77
CA VAL A 256 -2.03 11.77 6.13
C VAL A 256 -1.84 11.78 4.63
N MET A 257 -2.34 10.74 3.99
CA MET A 257 -2.47 10.66 2.54
C MET A 257 -3.95 10.82 2.18
N ALA A 258 -4.32 11.99 1.67
CA ALA A 258 -5.68 12.29 1.22
C ALA A 258 -5.78 12.04 -0.29
N LEU A 259 -6.74 11.20 -0.71
CA LEU A 259 -6.96 10.80 -2.09
C LEU A 259 -8.34 11.19 -2.57
N PHE A 260 -8.39 11.71 -3.78
CA PHE A 260 -9.61 12.11 -4.44
C PHE A 260 -9.65 11.52 -5.82
N PHE A 261 -10.78 10.91 -6.18
CA PHE A 261 -11.00 10.42 -7.54
C PHE A 261 -12.12 11.22 -8.21
N ARG A 262 -11.94 11.53 -9.50
CA ARG A 262 -12.89 12.34 -10.29
C ARG A 262 -13.09 11.78 -11.70
N GLU A 263 -14.34 11.78 -12.16
CA GLU A 263 -14.68 11.37 -13.54
C GLU A 263 -14.22 12.38 -14.60
N SER A 264 -13.99 13.64 -14.22
CA SER A 264 -13.61 14.72 -15.13
C SER A 264 -12.44 15.51 -14.59
N ASN A 265 -11.45 15.78 -15.43
CA ASN A 265 -10.26 16.59 -15.14
C ASN A 265 -10.54 18.11 -14.98
N ALA A 266 -11.79 18.49 -14.71
CA ALA A 266 -12.16 19.88 -14.45
C ALA A 266 -12.13 20.19 -12.94
N GLY A 267 -12.30 21.47 -12.63
CA GLY A 267 -12.53 21.96 -11.27
C GLY A 267 -11.25 22.08 -10.43
N SER A 268 -11.45 22.19 -9.12
CA SER A 268 -10.37 22.37 -8.15
C SER A 268 -10.68 21.67 -6.84
N PHE A 269 -9.62 21.23 -6.17
CA PHE A 269 -9.66 20.69 -4.82
C PHE A 269 -8.88 21.65 -3.92
N ARG A 270 -9.45 22.00 -2.77
CA ARG A 270 -8.80 22.86 -1.76
C ARG A 270 -8.85 22.16 -0.42
N LEU A 271 -7.67 21.82 0.09
CA LEU A 271 -7.50 21.21 1.39
C LEU A 271 -7.11 22.29 2.41
N LYS A 272 -7.87 22.39 3.50
CA LYS A 272 -7.68 23.34 4.60
C LYS A 272 -7.40 22.60 5.90
N ASN A 273 -6.44 23.11 6.66
CA ASN A 273 -6.13 22.62 7.99
C ASN A 273 -7.20 23.06 9.01
N PRO A 274 -7.15 22.58 10.26
CA PRO A 274 -8.12 22.93 11.30
C PRO A 274 -8.21 24.43 11.61
N ASP A 275 -7.14 25.20 11.33
CA ASP A 275 -7.11 26.66 11.48
C ASP A 275 -7.72 27.41 10.26
N GLY A 276 -8.14 26.68 9.23
CA GLY A 276 -8.73 27.21 8.00
C GLY A 276 -7.71 27.68 6.96
N LEU A 277 -6.41 27.40 7.17
CA LEU A 277 -5.33 27.72 6.22
C LEU A 277 -5.20 26.62 5.17
N GLU A 278 -4.89 26.97 3.93
CA GLU A 278 -4.67 25.96 2.90
C GLU A 278 -3.37 25.19 3.13
N ALA A 279 -3.44 23.87 2.95
CA ALA A 279 -2.32 22.94 3.11
C ALA A 279 -1.10 23.28 2.24
N SER A 280 -1.31 23.97 1.11
CA SER A 280 -0.28 24.36 0.15
C SER A 280 0.37 25.71 0.44
N THR A 281 -0.18 26.53 1.34
CA THR A 281 0.30 27.91 1.58
C THR A 281 0.52 28.27 3.04
N GLY A 282 -0.11 27.57 4.00
CA GLY A 282 -0.15 28.01 5.39
C GLY A 282 0.33 26.99 6.43
N ASP A 283 0.37 25.70 6.12
CA ASP A 283 0.85 24.70 7.08
C ASP A 283 2.35 24.44 6.89
N ARG A 284 3.10 24.44 8.00
CA ARG A 284 4.56 24.19 8.01
C ARG A 284 4.90 22.71 7.82
N SER A 285 3.90 21.85 7.73
CA SER A 285 4.00 20.47 7.24
C SER A 285 4.61 20.46 5.84
N SER A 286 5.61 19.61 5.59
CA SER A 286 6.02 19.30 4.21
C SER A 286 4.84 18.59 3.54
N SER A 287 4.08 19.33 2.73
CA SER A 287 2.99 18.78 1.94
C SER A 287 3.43 18.60 0.49
N SER A 288 3.05 17.48 -0.12
CA SER A 288 3.24 17.24 -1.54
C SER A 288 1.90 16.96 -2.19
N VAL A 289 1.69 17.47 -3.39
CA VAL A 289 0.48 17.23 -4.19
C VAL A 289 0.86 16.61 -5.53
N LEU A 290 0.17 15.54 -5.88
CA LEU A 290 0.15 14.99 -7.22
C LEU A 290 -1.27 15.12 -7.78
N GLU A 291 -1.41 15.84 -8.89
CA GLU A 291 -2.66 15.96 -9.61
C GLU A 291 -2.55 15.28 -10.97
N THR A 292 -3.45 14.32 -11.20
CA THR A 292 -3.65 13.61 -12.46
C THR A 292 -5.08 13.85 -12.95
N PRO A 293 -5.42 13.45 -14.19
CA PRO A 293 -6.77 13.64 -14.71
C PRO A 293 -7.88 13.06 -13.82
N ASN A 294 -7.72 11.83 -13.31
CA ASN A 294 -8.75 11.14 -12.54
C ASN A 294 -8.42 10.97 -11.05
N ALA A 295 -7.22 11.35 -10.59
CA ALA A 295 -6.82 11.27 -9.19
C ALA A 295 -6.06 12.52 -8.70
N VAL A 296 -6.36 12.98 -7.49
CA VAL A 296 -5.58 13.99 -6.76
C VAL A 296 -5.11 13.36 -5.46
N ILE A 297 -3.81 13.43 -5.17
CA ILE A 297 -3.20 12.83 -3.99
C ILE A 297 -2.42 13.90 -3.24
N TRP A 298 -2.78 14.13 -1.98
CA TRP A 298 -1.99 14.92 -1.05
C TRP A 298 -1.33 14.01 -0.04
N ILE A 299 -0.05 14.24 0.20
CA ILE A 299 0.67 13.69 1.35
C ILE A 299 1.00 14.87 2.27
N ILE A 300 0.60 14.77 3.53
CA ILE A 300 0.80 15.77 4.56
C ILE A 300 1.59 15.09 5.66
N ASN A 301 2.86 15.49 5.84
CA ASN A 301 3.69 14.98 6.93
C ASN A 301 3.53 15.85 8.17
N ASP A 302 3.54 15.25 9.35
CA ASP A 302 3.30 15.89 10.65
C ASP A 302 2.07 16.83 10.65
N PRO A 303 0.88 16.34 10.22
CA PRO A 303 -0.30 17.19 10.11
C PRO A 303 -0.78 17.67 11.47
N THR A 304 -1.24 18.92 11.54
CA THR A 304 -1.90 19.48 12.73
C THR A 304 -3.13 18.63 13.10
N PRO A 305 -3.26 18.13 14.34
CA PRO A 305 -4.42 17.35 14.77
C PRO A 305 -5.73 18.15 14.69
N GLY A 306 -6.82 17.48 14.31
CA GLY A 306 -8.14 18.09 14.17
C GLY A 306 -8.83 17.71 12.86
N ASN A 307 -9.94 18.39 12.56
CA ASN A 307 -10.69 18.16 11.33
C ASN A 307 -10.11 19.00 10.19
N TRP A 308 -9.55 18.32 9.20
CA TRP A 308 -9.14 18.92 7.94
C TRP A 308 -10.32 18.93 6.98
N ASN A 309 -10.50 20.04 6.28
CA ASN A 309 -11.64 20.23 5.42
C ASN A 309 -11.21 20.24 3.95
N VAL A 310 -11.98 19.57 3.10
CA VAL A 310 -11.75 19.58 1.65
C VAL A 310 -12.96 20.16 0.95
N ASP A 311 -12.72 21.21 0.16
CA ASP A 311 -13.69 21.80 -0.74
C ASP A 311 -13.39 21.34 -2.17
N VAL A 312 -14.39 20.74 -2.82
CA VAL A 312 -14.33 20.37 -4.25
C VAL A 312 -15.38 21.13 -5.04
N THR A 313 -14.94 21.86 -6.07
CA THR A 313 -15.81 22.73 -6.87
C THR A 313 -15.48 22.68 -8.36
N GLY A 314 -16.44 23.04 -9.21
CA GLY A 314 -16.23 23.15 -10.65
C GLY A 314 -16.11 21.81 -11.38
N ILE A 315 -16.51 20.71 -10.73
CA ILE A 315 -16.49 19.35 -11.32
C ILE A 315 -17.91 18.95 -11.73
N SER A 316 -18.04 18.35 -12.91
CA SER A 316 -19.26 17.65 -13.32
C SER A 316 -18.95 16.16 -13.46
N GLY A 317 -19.67 15.31 -12.72
CA GLY A 317 -19.40 13.87 -12.63
C GLY A 317 -19.30 13.38 -11.19
N LEU A 318 -19.06 12.08 -11.04
CA LEU A 318 -18.78 11.46 -9.75
C LEU A 318 -17.43 11.94 -9.21
N VAL A 319 -17.41 12.28 -7.93
CA VAL A 319 -16.21 12.58 -7.14
C VAL A 319 -16.27 11.76 -5.86
N SER A 320 -15.16 11.15 -5.47
CA SER A 320 -15.00 10.50 -4.18
C SER A 320 -13.74 10.99 -3.46
N SER A 321 -13.81 11.01 -2.14
CA SER A 321 -12.78 11.47 -1.22
C SER A 321 -12.50 10.39 -0.18
N TRP A 322 -11.22 10.13 0.00
CA TRP A 322 -10.67 9.06 0.81
C TRP A 322 -9.43 9.55 1.53
N TYR A 323 -9.05 8.89 2.62
CA TYR A 323 -7.80 9.16 3.29
C TYR A 323 -7.20 7.91 3.93
N LEU A 324 -5.90 7.96 4.15
CA LEU A 324 -5.14 7.05 5.00
C LEU A 324 -4.32 7.90 5.98
N ALA A 325 -4.21 7.46 7.23
CA ALA A 325 -3.36 8.10 8.23
C ALA A 325 -2.42 7.06 8.83
N SER A 326 -1.15 7.42 8.99
CA SER A 326 -0.19 6.67 9.80
C SER A 326 0.00 7.38 11.13
N ASN A 327 0.12 6.62 12.22
CA ASN A 327 0.38 7.17 13.53
C ASN A 327 1.82 6.82 13.95
N LYS A 328 2.52 7.78 14.56
CA LYS A 328 3.88 7.57 15.07
C LYS A 328 3.95 6.60 16.24
N TYR A 329 2.80 6.30 16.86
CA TYR A 329 2.65 5.34 17.93
C TYR A 329 2.32 3.95 17.36
N GLY A 330 3.17 2.97 17.63
CA GLY A 330 2.91 1.55 17.38
C GLY A 330 2.47 0.84 18.65
N LEU A 331 1.39 0.07 18.58
CA LEU A 331 0.96 -0.82 19.67
C LEU A 331 1.57 -2.20 19.48
N ASN A 332 2.35 -2.64 20.46
CA ASN A 332 3.02 -3.93 20.45
C ASN A 332 2.45 -4.81 21.56
N PHE A 333 2.48 -6.13 21.34
CA PHE A 333 2.01 -7.11 22.29
C PHE A 333 3.11 -8.13 22.58
N GLN A 334 3.19 -8.52 23.84
CA GLN A 334 4.06 -9.57 24.34
C GLN A 334 3.19 -10.61 25.05
N MET A 335 3.19 -11.83 24.50
CA MET A 335 2.49 -12.96 25.09
C MET A 335 3.36 -14.22 24.98
N PRO A 336 3.18 -15.21 25.86
CA PRO A 336 3.81 -16.52 25.70
C PRO A 336 3.40 -17.16 24.37
N GLU A 337 4.35 -17.79 23.66
CA GLU A 337 4.05 -18.50 22.42
C GLU A 337 3.17 -19.74 22.64
N VAL A 338 3.32 -20.35 23.82
CA VAL A 338 2.45 -21.41 24.31
C VAL A 338 1.73 -20.88 25.53
N VAL A 339 0.42 -20.67 25.39
CA VAL A 339 -0.44 -20.24 26.50
C VAL A 339 -0.79 -21.47 27.34
N PRO A 340 -0.40 -21.53 28.62
CA PRO A 340 -0.77 -22.65 29.49
C PRO A 340 -2.29 -22.71 29.69
N THR A 341 -2.84 -23.92 29.75
CA THR A 341 -4.29 -24.14 29.90
C THR A 341 -4.76 -24.25 31.35
N ASP A 342 -3.82 -24.44 32.28
CA ASP A 342 -4.04 -24.69 33.70
C ASP A 342 -3.37 -23.65 34.62
N GLU A 343 -2.64 -22.69 34.05
CA GLU A 343 -1.98 -21.60 34.77
C GLU A 343 -2.37 -20.24 34.17
N ALA A 344 -2.27 -19.18 34.97
CA ALA A 344 -2.47 -17.83 34.47
C ALA A 344 -1.35 -17.44 33.49
N ALA A 345 -1.72 -16.80 32.39
CA ALA A 345 -0.79 -16.26 31.40
C ALA A 345 -0.91 -14.74 31.36
N THR A 346 0.22 -14.04 31.45
CA THR A 346 0.26 -12.58 31.31
C THR A 346 0.29 -12.19 29.84
N ILE A 347 -0.52 -11.21 29.49
CA ILE A 347 -0.46 -10.52 28.20
C ILE A 347 -0.03 -9.10 28.51
N SER A 348 1.11 -8.68 27.99
CA SER A 348 1.58 -7.30 28.15
C SER A 348 1.49 -6.59 26.81
N ALA A 349 1.10 -5.32 26.82
CA ALA A 349 1.12 -4.43 25.68
C ALA A 349 2.04 -3.25 25.98
N PHE A 350 2.72 -2.72 24.97
CA PHE A 350 3.53 -1.51 25.11
C PHE A 350 3.43 -0.66 23.85
N ILE A 351 3.51 0.65 24.03
CA ILE A 351 3.47 1.60 22.92
C ILE A 351 4.89 1.98 22.57
N THR A 352 5.20 2.06 21.28
CA THR A 352 6.48 2.57 20.79
C THR A 352 6.28 3.84 19.98
N GLU A 353 7.14 4.83 20.16
CA GLU A 353 7.33 5.97 19.28
C GLU A 353 8.75 5.89 18.71
N ALA A 354 8.90 5.85 17.37
CA ALA A 354 10.20 5.71 16.71
C ALA A 354 11.06 4.56 17.31
N GLN A 355 10.45 3.37 17.49
CA GLN A 355 11.06 2.16 18.08
C GLN A 355 11.46 2.26 19.55
N SER A 356 11.20 3.37 20.22
CA SER A 356 11.44 3.54 21.66
C SER A 356 10.12 3.41 22.41
N ILE A 357 10.13 2.76 23.57
CA ILE A 357 8.93 2.67 24.42
C ILE A 357 8.48 4.08 24.79
N SER A 358 7.19 4.33 24.62
CA SER A 358 6.51 5.57 24.95
C SER A 358 5.49 5.29 26.06
N VAL A 359 5.58 6.06 27.14
CA VAL A 359 4.66 5.93 28.28
C VAL A 359 3.41 6.74 27.99
N MET A 360 2.24 6.12 28.20
CA MET A 360 0.95 6.77 28.04
C MET A 360 0.77 7.95 29.00
N GLY A 361 0.16 9.02 28.52
CA GLY A 361 -0.35 10.09 29.38
C GLY A 361 -1.59 9.64 30.17
N GLU A 362 -2.00 10.45 31.15
CA GLU A 362 -3.11 10.14 32.07
C GLU A 362 -4.48 9.90 31.38
N ASP A 363 -4.67 10.46 30.18
CA ASP A 363 -5.93 10.36 29.42
C ASP A 363 -5.97 9.19 28.42
N ALA A 364 -4.95 8.34 28.39
CA ALA A 364 -4.88 7.18 27.51
C ALA A 364 -5.12 5.87 28.28
N SER A 365 -5.70 4.89 27.58
CA SER A 365 -5.97 3.57 28.15
C SER A 365 -5.73 2.48 27.11
N ILE A 366 -5.31 1.31 27.57
CA ILE A 366 -5.21 0.10 26.74
C ILE A 366 -6.18 -0.92 27.32
N SER A 367 -6.88 -1.60 26.43
CA SER A 367 -7.71 -2.75 26.77
C SER A 367 -7.51 -3.88 25.79
N ALA A 368 -7.75 -5.11 26.25
CA ALA A 368 -7.63 -6.32 25.45
C ALA A 368 -8.94 -7.12 25.51
N ASP A 369 -9.47 -7.45 24.34
CA ASP A 369 -10.62 -8.35 24.20
C ASP A 369 -10.13 -9.80 24.00
N VAL A 370 -10.45 -10.66 24.95
CA VAL A 370 -10.15 -12.10 24.89
C VAL A 370 -11.41 -12.85 24.48
N VAL A 371 -11.40 -13.40 23.28
CA VAL A 371 -12.49 -14.21 22.74
C VAL A 371 -12.23 -15.68 23.03
N THR A 372 -13.11 -16.29 23.83
CA THR A 372 -13.07 -17.72 24.15
C THR A 372 -13.54 -18.58 22.96
N PRO A 373 -13.21 -19.89 22.90
CA PRO A 373 -13.70 -20.79 21.86
C PRO A 373 -15.23 -20.87 21.74
N GLY A 374 -15.96 -20.48 22.78
CA GLY A 374 -17.42 -20.37 22.78
C GLY A 374 -17.96 -19.05 22.24
N ASN A 375 -17.14 -18.21 21.59
CA ASN A 375 -17.48 -16.86 21.11
C ASN A 375 -17.91 -15.88 22.21
N THR A 376 -17.55 -16.14 23.47
CA THR A 376 -17.72 -15.15 24.55
C THR A 376 -16.49 -14.26 24.58
N SER A 377 -16.69 -12.94 24.50
CA SER A 377 -15.63 -11.93 24.62
C SER A 377 -15.56 -11.39 26.05
N ILE A 378 -14.36 -11.26 26.60
CA ILE A 378 -14.08 -10.63 27.89
C ILE A 378 -13.07 -9.51 27.66
N THR A 379 -13.41 -8.29 28.08
CA THR A 379 -12.53 -7.12 27.98
C THR A 379 -11.74 -6.94 29.27
N TYR A 380 -10.42 -6.82 29.16
CA TYR A 380 -9.49 -6.52 30.26
C TYR A 380 -8.92 -5.12 30.06
N ALA A 381 -8.84 -4.32 31.13
CA ALA A 381 -8.03 -3.11 31.14
C ALA A 381 -6.59 -3.51 31.47
N LEU A 382 -5.62 -3.03 30.71
CA LEU A 382 -4.20 -3.29 30.95
C LEU A 382 -3.57 -2.10 31.68
N GLU A 383 -2.88 -2.36 32.78
CA GLU A 383 -2.35 -1.32 33.68
C GLU A 383 -0.83 -1.44 33.86
N ASP A 384 -0.16 -0.32 34.15
CA ASP A 384 1.30 -0.21 34.41
C ASP A 384 1.53 0.20 35.89
N GLN A 385 1.02 -0.64 36.80
CA GLN A 385 0.96 -0.39 38.25
C GLN A 385 1.90 -1.31 39.06
N GLY A 386 2.64 -2.21 38.41
CA GLY A 386 3.52 -3.20 39.01
C GLY A 386 2.80 -4.30 39.78
N VAL A 387 1.56 -4.63 39.37
CA VAL A 387 0.69 -5.62 40.01
C VAL A 387 -0.01 -6.50 38.96
N ASP A 388 -0.58 -7.63 39.41
CA ASP A 388 -1.46 -8.52 38.62
C ASP A 388 -0.93 -9.00 37.24
N GLY A 389 0.39 -9.06 37.09
CA GLY A 389 1.05 -9.52 35.86
C GLY A 389 2.07 -8.52 35.32
N ASP A 390 1.91 -7.24 35.68
CA ASP A 390 2.91 -6.21 35.39
C ASP A 390 4.10 -6.34 36.35
N LEU A 391 5.30 -6.40 35.77
CA LEU A 391 6.56 -6.60 36.49
C LEU A 391 7.02 -5.33 37.21
N LYS A 392 6.74 -4.14 36.68
CA LYS A 392 7.28 -2.88 37.23
C LYS A 392 6.49 -1.66 36.76
N SER A 393 5.85 -1.00 37.73
CA SER A 393 5.16 0.27 37.50
C SER A 393 6.02 1.36 36.86
N GLY A 394 5.41 2.02 35.88
CA GLY A 394 5.93 3.16 35.13
C GLY A 394 7.01 2.79 34.12
N ASP A 395 7.10 1.53 33.71
CA ASP A 395 8.08 1.08 32.72
C ASP A 395 7.55 1.07 31.27
N GLY A 396 6.25 1.36 31.09
CA GLY A 396 5.59 1.44 29.79
C GLY A 396 5.05 0.10 29.28
N TYR A 397 5.10 -0.96 30.08
CA TYR A 397 4.44 -2.24 29.80
C TYR A 397 3.13 -2.33 30.59
N TYR A 398 2.02 -2.45 29.87
CA TYR A 398 0.66 -2.52 30.42
C TYR A 398 0.19 -3.97 30.38
N SER A 399 -0.11 -4.58 31.52
CA SER A 399 -0.45 -6.02 31.61
C SER A 399 -1.79 -6.32 32.26
#